data_AF-A0A0P1HYC9-F1
#
_entry.id   AF-A0A0P1HYC9-F1
#
_cell.length_a   1.000
_cell.length_b   1.000
_cell.length_c   1.000
_cell.angle_alpha   90.00
_cell.angle_beta   90.00
_cell.angle_gamma   90.00
#
_symmetry.space_group_name_H-M   'P 1'
#
loop_
_entity.id
_entity.type
_entity.pdbx_description
1 polymer ?
#
loop_
_entity_poly.entity_id
_entity_poly.type
_entity_poly.pdbx_seq_one_letter_code
_entity_poly.pdbx_strand_id
1 'polypeptide(L)' 'MAYKVEYYREGKLIGSSPWDKDLEATKQFARDGLIRHSCDFARIIDVDGSGAEIWSVRRDG' A
#
# COMPACT_ATOMS: atom_id res chain seq x y z
N MET A 1 -12.85 4.51 -8.74
CA MET A 1 -11.83 3.62 -8.19
C MET A 1 -10.73 4.45 -7.54
N ALA A 2 -10.88 4.66 -6.24
CA ALA A 2 -9.84 5.22 -5.39
C ALA A 2 -9.23 4.09 -4.55
N TYR A 3 -7.92 4.14 -4.38
CA TYR A 3 -7.16 3.20 -3.56
C TYR A 3 -6.57 3.91 -2.36
N LYS A 4 -6.28 3.14 -1.31
CA LYS A 4 -5.48 3.58 -0.17
C LYS A 4 -4.33 2.62 0.01
N VAL A 5 -3.12 3.14 0.01
CA VAL A 5 -1.92 2.36 0.32
C VAL A 5 -1.59 2.55 1.79
N GLU A 6 -1.44 1.44 2.51
CA GLU A 6 -1.05 1.43 3.91
C GLU A 6 0.33 0.78 4.06
N TYR A 7 1.20 1.42 4.83
CA TYR A 7 2.57 0.99 5.08
C TYR A 7 2.75 0.54 6.52
N TYR A 8 3.41 -0.60 6.71
CA TYR A 8 3.59 -1.22 8.01
C TYR A 8 5.05 -1.54 8.27
N ARG A 9 5.46 -1.30 9.51
CA ARG A 9 6.76 -1.71 10.03
C ARG A 9 6.55 -2.51 11.31
N GLU A 10 7.12 -3.70 11.38
CA GLU A 10 6.98 -4.62 12.53
C GLU A 10 5.51 -4.84 12.94
N GLY A 11 4.61 -4.95 11.96
CA GLY A 11 3.18 -5.13 12.16
C GLY A 11 2.39 -3.87 12.59
N LYS A 12 3.06 -2.72 12.76
CA LYS A 12 2.41 -1.44 13.08
C LYS A 12 2.22 -0.60 11.84
N LEU A 13 1.03 -0.02 11.67
CA LEU A 13 0.76 0.95 10.62
C LEU A 13 1.59 2.21 10.89
N ILE A 14 2.50 2.55 9.97
CA ILE A 14 3.35 3.74 10.08
C ILE A 14 2.87 4.90 9.20
N GLY A 15 2.01 4.62 8.23
CA GLY A 15 1.47 5.64 7.34
C GLY A 15 0.49 5.09 6.33
N SER A 16 -0.33 5.98 5.78
CA SER A 16 -1.26 5.65 4.71
C SER A 16 -1.42 6.82 3.75
N SER A 17 -1.52 6.53 2.47
CA SER A 17 -1.70 7.53 1.41
C SER A 17 -2.89 7.16 0.53
N PRO A 18 -3.86 8.07 0.34
CA PRO A 18 -4.87 7.89 -0.71
C PRO A 18 -4.20 7.99 -2.09
N TRP A 19 -4.71 7.25 -3.05
CA TRP A 19 -4.17 7.18 -4.41
C TRP A 19 -5.29 7.00 -5.43
N ASP A 20 -5.34 7.87 -6.44
CA ASP A 20 -6.39 7.91 -7.48
C ASP A 20 -6.01 7.24 -8.80
N LYS A 21 -4.81 6.65 -8.91
CA LYS A 21 -4.35 6.01 -10.14
C LYS A 21 -4.84 4.57 -10.28
N ASP A 22 -4.64 4.00 -11.45
CA ASP A 22 -4.91 2.59 -11.72
C ASP A 22 -4.12 1.65 -10.78
N LEU A 23 -4.53 0.39 -10.75
CA LEU A 23 -3.96 -0.59 -9.84
C LEU A 23 -2.47 -0.86 -10.10
N GLU A 24 -2.00 -0.79 -11.34
CA GLU A 24 -0.58 -1.01 -11.66
C GLU A 24 0.30 0.12 -11.16
N ALA A 25 -0.10 1.37 -11.41
CA ALA A 25 0.54 2.55 -10.85
C ALA A 25 0.51 2.54 -9.31
N THR A 26 -0.60 2.08 -8.72
CA THR A 26 -0.72 1.95 -7.25
C THR A 26 0.23 0.90 -6.69
N LYS A 27 0.39 -0.25 -7.36
CA LYS A 27 1.37 -1.29 -6.99
C LYS A 27 2.80 -0.77 -7.06
N GLN A 28 3.13 0.00 -8.10
CA GLN A 28 4.45 0.62 -8.22
C GLN A 28 4.67 1.62 -7.07
N PHE A 29 3.70 2.49 -6.80
CA PHE A 29 3.75 3.44 -5.68
C PHE A 29 3.91 2.75 -4.31
N ALA A 30 3.21 1.64 -4.09
CA ALA A 30 3.35 0.84 -2.87
C ALA A 30 4.78 0.26 -2.73
N ARG A 31 5.37 -0.25 -3.82
CA ARG A 31 6.76 -0.76 -3.82
C ARG A 31 7.78 0.35 -3.56
N ASP A 32 7.64 1.49 -4.22
CA ASP A 32 8.50 2.65 -3.98
C ASP A 32 8.41 3.14 -2.53
N GLY A 33 7.20 3.13 -1.97
CA GLY A 33 6.96 3.46 -0.57
C GLY A 33 7.62 2.49 0.43
N LEU A 34 7.71 1.19 0.11
CA LEU A 34 8.47 0.23 0.94
C LEU A 34 9.91 0.67 1.16
N ILE A 35 10.57 1.12 0.09
CA ILE A 35 11.96 1.57 0.10
C ILE A 35 12.06 2.93 0.81
N ARG A 36 11.23 3.90 0.40
CA ARG A 36 11.28 5.28 0.91
C ARG A 36 10.97 5.39 2.41
N HIS A 37 9.99 4.62 2.88
CA HIS A 37 9.57 4.65 4.28
C HIS A 37 10.30 3.63 5.16
N SER A 38 11.24 2.85 4.60
CA SER A 38 11.93 1.75 5.30
C SER A 38 10.95 0.88 6.08
N CYS A 39 9.93 0.39 5.36
CA CYS A 39 8.87 -0.44 5.93
C CYS A 39 8.90 -1.84 5.34
N ASP A 40 8.34 -2.79 6.10
CA ASP A 40 8.48 -4.23 5.84
C ASP A 40 7.31 -4.76 5.02
N PHE A 41 6.18 -4.04 5.03
CA PHE A 41 4.94 -4.44 4.40
C PHE A 41 4.14 -3.25 3.90
N ALA A 42 3.53 -3.41 2.73
CA ALA A 42 2.57 -2.46 2.18
C ALA A 42 1.36 -3.21 1.64
N ARG A 43 0.17 -2.63 1.82
CA ARG A 43 -1.07 -3.16 1.25
C ARG A 43 -1.88 -2.07 0.57
N ILE A 44 -2.66 -2.48 -0.42
CA ILE A 44 -3.58 -1.64 -1.17
C ILE A 44 -4.98 -2.06 -0.79
N ILE A 45 -5.77 -1.08 -0.37
CA ILE A 45 -7.17 -1.21 -0.01
C ILE A 45 -8.00 -0.49 -1.05
N ASP A 46 -9.04 -1.14 -1.55
CA ASP A 46 -10.08 -0.49 -2.35
C ASP A 46 -10.99 0.30 -1.42
N VAL A 47 -11.00 1.64 -1.53
CA VAL A 47 -11.82 2.51 -0.68
C VAL A 47 -13.13 2.98 -1.34
N ASP A 48 -13.31 2.68 -2.62
CA ASP A 48 -14.48 3.08 -3.41
C ASP A 48 -15.56 1.97 -3.41
N GLY A 49 -15.13 0.72 -3.18
CA GLY A 49 -15.95 -0.48 -3.06
C GLY A 49 -16.01 -0.99 -1.62
N SER A 50 -15.59 -2.24 -1.41
CA SER A 50 -15.84 -2.99 -0.17
C SER A 50 -14.97 -2.59 1.03
N GLY A 51 -13.99 -1.71 0.87
CA GLY A 51 -12.96 -1.49 1.89
C GLY A 51 -11.97 -2.67 2.02
N ALA A 52 -11.94 -3.56 1.03
CA ALA A 52 -11.19 -4.81 1.08
C ALA A 52 -9.72 -4.62 0.66
N GLU A 53 -8.84 -5.43 1.24
CA GLU A 53 -7.48 -5.60 0.71
C GLU A 53 -7.55 -6.27 -0.66
N ILE A 54 -6.98 -5.62 -1.66
CA ILE A 54 -6.94 -6.13 -3.04
C ILE A 54 -5.54 -6.61 -3.44
N TRP A 55 -4.52 -6.13 -2.74
CA TRP A 55 -3.13 -6.50 -3.01
C TRP A 55 -2.23 -6.15 -1.83
N SER A 56 -1.17 -6.92 -1.63
CA SER A 56 -0.16 -6.63 -0.62
C SER A 56 1.22 -7.16 -1.02
N VAL A 57 2.26 -6.57 -0.44
CA VAL A 57 3.66 -6.89 -0.70
C VAL A 57 4.49 -6.75 0.57
N ARG A 58 5.43 -7.68 0.74
CA ARG A 58 6.46 -7.61 1.77
C ARG A 58 7.80 -7.28 1.14
N ARG A 59 8.63 -6.54 1.86
CA ARG A 59 10.03 -6.41 1.52
C ARG A 59 10.71 -7.73 1.91
N ASP A 60 11.00 -8.57 0.93
CA ASP A 60 11.93 -9.68 1.15
C ASP A 60 13.30 -9.08 1.49
N GLY A 61 13.87 -9.51 2.61
CA GLY A 61 15.12 -9.00 3.17
C GLY A 61 16.34 -9.41 2.36
#